data_AF-A0A629F9G0-F1
#
_entry.id   AF-A0A629F9G0-F1
#
_cell.length_a   1.000
_cell.length_b   1.000
_cell.length_c   1.000
_cell.angle_alpha   90.00
_cell.angle_beta   90.00
_cell.angle_gamma   90.00
#
_symmetry.space_group_name_H-M   'P 1'
#
loop_
_entity.id
_entity.type
_entity.pdbx_description
1 polymer ?
#
loop_
_entity_poly.entity_id
_entity_poly.type
_entity_poly.pdbx_seq_one_letter_code
_entity_poly.pdbx_strand_id
1 'polypeptide(L)' 'MDWYADHFGEIRVPHKGDIVGQVIEGDYEVMGIFDKATENMESMKSVILNQDEQYLFGKAALTVRYEDENKIPVSPE' A
#
# COMPACT_ATOMS: atom_id res chain seq x y z
N MET A 1 -9.64 12.87 1.63
CA MET A 1 -10.26 11.57 1.97
C MET A 1 -9.18 10.83 2.73
N ASP A 2 -9.05 11.12 4.02
CA ASP A 2 -7.75 11.06 4.73
C ASP A 2 -7.53 9.74 5.48
N TRP A 3 -8.29 8.70 5.17
CA TRP A 3 -8.45 7.57 6.08
C TRP A 3 -7.63 6.31 5.76
N TYR A 4 -6.67 6.36 4.82
CA TYR A 4 -5.86 5.17 4.50
C TYR A 4 -4.34 5.34 4.54
N ALA A 5 -3.78 6.55 4.48
CA ALA A 5 -2.34 6.71 4.26
C ALA A 5 -1.50 6.85 5.54
N ASP A 6 -2.07 7.33 6.65
CA ASP A 6 -1.23 7.88 7.74
C ASP A 6 -0.72 6.83 8.75
N HIS A 7 -1.16 5.56 8.68
CA HIS A 7 -0.84 4.54 9.69
C HIS A 7 -0.56 3.13 9.15
N PHE A 8 -0.36 2.94 7.84
CA PHE A 8 -0.12 1.58 7.32
C PHE A 8 1.24 1.04 7.79
N GLY A 9 1.20 0.01 8.64
CA GLY A 9 2.41 -0.62 9.20
C GLY A 9 3.12 0.19 10.28
N GLU A 10 2.47 1.23 10.85
CA GLU A 10 3.04 1.95 11.99
C GLU A 10 2.92 1.10 13.26
N ILE A 11 4.06 0.63 13.78
CA ILE A 11 4.14 -0.04 15.09
C ILE A 11 4.76 0.91 16.10
N ARG A 12 4.02 1.18 17.18
CA ARG A 12 4.45 2.09 18.25
C ARG A 12 4.93 1.30 19.45
N VAL A 13 6.22 1.42 19.74
CA VAL A 13 6.83 0.83 20.94
C VAL A 13 7.02 1.91 22.00
N PRO A 14 6.42 1.79 23.20
CA PRO A 14 6.66 2.74 24.29
C PRO A 14 8.11 2.64 24.79
N HIS A 15 8.68 3.77 25.19
CA HIS A 15 10.08 3.89 25.62
C HIS A 15 10.32 3.49 27.10
N LYS A 16 9.34 2.86 27.76
CA LYS A 16 9.41 2.39 29.16
C LYS A 16 8.62 1.09 29.32
N GLY A 17 9.07 0.23 30.23
CA GLY A 17 8.47 -1.10 30.47
C GLY A 17 9.29 -2.19 29.79
N ASP A 18 8.62 -3.29 29.38
CA ASP A 18 9.26 -4.36 28.62
C ASP A 18 9.40 -3.98 27.15
N ILE A 19 10.41 -3.17 26.88
CA ILE A 19 10.72 -2.67 25.53
C ILE A 19 11.15 -3.82 24.61
N VAL A 20 11.95 -4.77 25.13
CA VAL A 20 12.53 -5.85 24.33
C VAL A 20 11.41 -6.78 23.82
N GLY A 21 10.50 -7.20 24.71
CA GLY A 21 9.37 -8.03 24.30
C GLY A 21 8.48 -7.35 23.26
N GLN A 22 8.23 -6.05 23.42
CA GLN A 22 7.38 -5.28 22.51
C GLN A 22 8.02 -5.03 21.14
N VAL A 23 9.35 -4.85 21.07
CA VAL A 23 10.05 -4.78 19.78
C VAL A 23 9.97 -6.13 19.05
N ILE A 24 10.21 -7.23 19.77
CA ILE A 24 10.17 -8.57 19.17
C ILE A 24 8.76 -8.87 18.63
N GLU A 25 7.71 -8.55 19.39
CA GLU A 25 6.34 -8.73 18.92
C GLU A 25 6.04 -7.84 17.71
N GLY A 26 6.51 -6.59 17.73
CA GLY A 26 6.39 -5.67 16.60
C GLY A 26 7.04 -6.23 15.33
N ASP A 27 8.22 -6.82 15.42
CA ASP A 27 8.91 -7.41 14.27
C ASP A 27 8.12 -8.58 13.66
N TYR A 28 7.47 -9.41 14.48
CA TYR A 28 6.58 -10.47 13.99
C TYR A 28 5.33 -9.92 13.31
N GLU A 29 4.75 -8.84 13.85
CA GLU A 29 3.61 -8.17 13.23
C GLU A 29 3.97 -7.58 11.87
N VAL A 30 5.14 -6.93 11.75
CA VAL A 30 5.67 -6.44 10.45
C VAL A 30 5.81 -7.59 9.45
N MET A 31 6.38 -8.72 9.86
CA MET A 31 6.53 -9.88 8.97
C MET A 31 5.17 -10.35 8.43
N GLY A 32 4.14 -10.43 9.28
CA GLY A 32 2.79 -10.81 8.84
C GLY A 32 2.13 -9.80 7.88
N ILE A 33 2.51 -8.52 7.93
CA ILE A 33 2.03 -7.50 6.99
C ILE A 33 2.66 -7.71 5.61
N PHE A 34 3.95 -8.05 5.54
CA PHE A 34 4.65 -8.29 4.28
C PHE A 34 4.08 -9.49 3.52
N ASP A 35 3.72 -10.56 4.21
CA ASP A 35 3.08 -11.72 3.57
C ASP A 35 1.75 -11.31 2.91
N LYS A 36 0.89 -10.58 3.62
CA LYS A 36 -0.37 -10.07 3.07
C LYS A 36 -0.17 -9.10 1.92
N ALA A 37 0.83 -8.22 1.99
CA ALA A 37 1.16 -7.32 0.90
C ALA A 37 1.62 -8.08 -0.35
N THR A 38 2.40 -9.14 -0.15
CA THR A 38 2.86 -10.04 -1.23
C THR A 38 1.69 -10.78 -1.85
N GLU A 39 0.80 -11.37 -1.05
CA GLU A 39 -0.41 -12.05 -1.53
C GLU A 39 -1.33 -11.11 -2.33
N ASN A 40 -1.54 -9.88 -1.84
CA ASN A 40 -2.33 -8.87 -2.54
C ASN A 40 -1.68 -8.48 -3.87
N MET A 41 -0.36 -8.27 -3.88
CA MET A 41 0.40 -7.96 -5.10
C MET A 41 0.26 -9.10 -6.12
N GLU A 42 0.47 -10.34 -5.72
CA GLU A 42 0.35 -11.51 -6.61
C GLU A 42 -1.08 -11.69 -7.12
N SER A 43 -2.09 -11.47 -6.27
CA SER A 43 -3.49 -11.46 -6.68
C SER A 43 -3.77 -10.40 -7.75
N MET A 44 -3.27 -9.18 -7.56
CA MET A 44 -3.41 -8.10 -8.55
C MET A 44 -2.69 -8.42 -9.85
N LYS A 45 -1.46 -8.98 -9.80
CA LYS A 45 -0.71 -9.38 -11.01
C LYS A 45 -1.40 -10.48 -11.82
N SER A 46 -2.17 -11.34 -11.15
CA SER A 46 -2.89 -12.43 -11.82
C SER A 46 -4.07 -11.96 -12.68
N VAL A 47 -4.52 -10.71 -12.48
CA VAL A 47 -5.61 -10.14 -13.26
C VAL A 47 -5.12 -9.79 -14.66
N ILE A 48 -5.73 -10.42 -15.67
CA ILE A 48 -5.46 -10.13 -17.08
C ILE A 48 -6.45 -9.07 -17.54
N LEU A 49 -5.94 -7.93 -17.99
CA LEU A 49 -6.73 -6.82 -18.53
C LEU A 49 -6.51 -6.71 -20.04
N ASN A 50 -7.59 -6.45 -20.78
CA ASN A 50 -7.48 -6.04 -22.18
C ASN A 50 -7.01 -4.57 -22.30
N GLN A 51 -6.76 -4.10 -23.52
CA GLN A 51 -6.19 -2.77 -23.75
C GLN A 51 -7.07 -1.63 -23.20
N ASP A 52 -8.38 -1.70 -23.40
CA ASP A 52 -9.32 -0.66 -22.91
C ASP A 52 -9.37 -0.66 -21.37
N GLU A 53 -9.34 -1.85 -20.76
CA GLU A 53 -9.31 -2.01 -19.31
C GLU A 53 -8.01 -1.49 -18.69
N GLN A 54 -6.86 -1.72 -19.33
CA GLN A 54 -5.56 -1.19 -18.89
C GLN A 54 -5.57 0.34 -18.90
N TYR A 55 -6.07 0.94 -19.98
CA TYR A 55 -6.17 2.39 -20.10
C TYR A 55 -7.07 2.99 -19.01
N LEU A 56 -8.26 2.42 -18.80
CA LEU A 56 -9.20 2.89 -17.78
C LEU A 56 -8.65 2.71 -16.36
N PHE A 57 -8.02 1.57 -16.08
CA PHE A 57 -7.39 1.31 -14.80
C PHE A 57 -6.24 2.29 -14.53
N GLY A 58 -5.35 2.50 -15.49
CA GLY A 58 -4.24 3.45 -15.38
C GLY A 58 -4.74 4.88 -15.14
N LYS A 59 -5.77 5.31 -15.87
CA LYS A 59 -6.40 6.62 -15.66
C LYS A 59 -6.97 6.77 -14.25
N ALA A 60 -7.74 5.79 -13.78
CA ALA A 60 -8.31 5.80 -12.45
C ALA A 60 -7.23 5.81 -11.36
N ALA A 61 -6.18 5.00 -11.52
CA ALA A 61 -5.06 4.93 -10.58
C ALA A 61 -4.31 6.28 -10.46
N LEU A 62 -4.06 6.96 -11.58
CA LEU A 62 -3.42 8.29 -11.58
C LEU A 62 -4.28 9.34 -10.89
N THR A 63 -5.60 9.34 -11.14
CA THR A 63 -6.53 10.25 -10.46
C THR A 63 -6.50 10.04 -8.94
N VAL A 64 -6.53 8.79 -8.48
CA VAL A 64 -6.44 8.46 -7.04
C VAL A 64 -5.10 8.88 -6.45
N ARG A 65 -4.00 8.70 -7.17
CA ARG A 65 -2.65 8.94 -6.64
C ARG A 65 -2.29 10.42 -6.50
N TYR A 66 -2.71 11.25 -7.44
CA TYR A 66 -2.22 12.62 -7.57
C TYR A 66 -3.24 13.68 -7.18
N GLU A 67 -4.54 13.34 -7.10
CA GLU A 67 -5.69 14.21 -6.76
C GLU A 67 -5.90 15.43 -7.68
N ASP A 68 -4.83 15.96 -8.27
CA ASP A 68 -4.75 17.08 -9.19
C ASP A 68 -4.09 16.62 -10.49
N GLU A 69 -4.81 16.80 -11.61
CA GLU A 69 -4.36 16.40 -12.93
C GLU A 69 -3.03 17.06 -13.34
N ASN A 70 -2.76 18.27 -12.84
CA ASN A 70 -1.51 18.98 -13.15
C ASN A 70 -0.27 18.34 -12.50
N LYS A 71 -0.45 17.42 -11.55
CA LYS A 71 0.64 16.72 -10.85
C LYS A 71 0.92 15.34 -11.44
N ILE A 72 0.11 14.88 -12.38
CA ILE A 72 0.27 13.57 -13.01
C ILE A 72 1.50 13.61 -13.94
N PRO A 73 2.55 12.81 -13.67
CA PRO A 73 3.80 12.89 -14.44
C PRO A 73 3.80 12.04 -15.71
N VAL A 74 2.78 11.19 -15.90
CA VAL A 74 2.69 10.19 -16.98
C VAL A 74 1.26 10.06 -17.49
N SER A 75 1.09 9.71 -18.76
CA SER A 75 -0.21 9.34 -19.32
C SER A 75 -0.42 7.83 -19.28
N PRO A 76 -1.67 7.34 -19.07
CA PRO A 76 -1.99 5.95 -19.34
C PRO A 76 -1.90 5.69 -20.85
N GLU A 77 -1.20 4.63 -21.23
CA GLU A 77 -1.03 4.14 -22.61
C GLU A 77 -1.99 2.98 -22.93
#